data_AF-A0A3E2NB95-F1
#
_entry.id   AF-A0A3E2NB95-F1
#
_cell.length_a   1.000
_cell.length_b   1.000
_cell.length_c   1.000
_cell.angle_alpha   90.00
_cell.angle_beta   90.00
_cell.angle_gamma   90.00
#
_symmetry.space_group_name_H-M   'P 1'
#
loop_
_entity.id
_entity.type
_entity.pdbx_description
1 polymer ?
#
loop_
_entity_poly.entity_id
_entity_poly.type
_entity_poly.pdbx_seq_one_letter_code
_entity_poly.pdbx_strand_id
1 'polypeptide(L)'
;MEKVCVSFKELYLENGSDLRYGGYIDFYSDEDSEYYDLRTHDPDDTRSELIACDGENYCILAKDEERVILRSLENGRTIFLSLDEFNIAVFR
;
A
#
# COMPACT_ATOMS: atom_id res chain seq x y z
N MET A 1 0.02 -18.72 7.74
CA MET A 1 0.17 -17.57 6.84
C MET A 1 0.80 -16.45 7.64
N GLU A 2 1.90 -15.89 7.17
CA GLU A 2 2.59 -14.76 7.80
C GLU A 2 1.71 -13.51 7.70
N LYS A 3 1.61 -12.75 8.79
CA LYS A 3 0.88 -11.48 8.87
C LYS A 3 1.88 -10.34 9.02
N VAL A 4 1.59 -9.23 8.36
CA VAL A 4 2.45 -8.04 8.34
C VAL A 4 1.59 -6.80 8.44
N CYS A 5 2.12 -5.76 9.09
CA CYS A 5 1.57 -4.41 9.01
C CYS A 5 2.28 -3.68 7.87
N VAL A 6 1.50 -3.01 7.01
CA VAL A 6 2.03 -2.24 5.88
C VAL A 6 1.91 -0.76 6.20
N SER A 7 3.03 -0.04 6.18
CA SER A 7 3.07 1.42 6.24
C SER A 7 3.27 1.99 4.84
N PHE A 8 2.22 2.59 4.31
CA PHE A 8 2.27 3.41 3.11
C PHE A 8 2.99 4.74 3.37
N LYS A 9 3.03 5.23 4.61
CA LYS A 9 3.86 6.39 4.97
C LYS A 9 5.33 6.17 4.62
N GLU A 10 5.93 5.10 5.12
CA GLU A 10 7.34 4.79 4.84
C GLU A 10 7.58 4.57 3.35
N LEU A 11 6.64 3.87 2.71
CA LEU A 11 6.71 3.63 1.28
C LEU A 11 6.69 4.93 0.47
N TYR A 12 5.83 5.87 0.84
CA TYR A 12 5.74 7.18 0.21
C TYR A 12 7.04 7.99 0.40
N LEU A 13 7.59 8.01 1.61
CA LEU A 13 8.78 8.80 1.92
C LEU A 13 10.04 8.29 1.20
N GLU A 14 10.17 6.98 1.03
CA GLU A 14 11.35 6.36 0.40
C GLU A 14 11.20 6.16 -1.12
N ASN A 15 10.00 5.85 -1.61
CA ASN A 15 9.77 5.44 -3.01
C ASN A 15 8.82 6.38 -3.79
N GLY A 16 8.20 7.36 -3.12
CA GLY A 16 7.22 8.26 -3.72
C GLY A 16 5.80 7.67 -3.77
N SER A 17 4.90 8.36 -4.45
CA SER A 17 3.47 8.02 -4.46
C SER A 17 3.14 6.78 -5.28
N ASP A 18 3.81 6.54 -6.40
CA ASP A 18 3.40 5.52 -7.37
C ASP A 18 3.95 4.14 -7.02
N LEU A 19 3.08 3.13 -7.08
CA LEU A 19 3.48 1.73 -6.89
C LEU A 19 3.75 1.03 -8.22
N ARG A 20 4.75 0.13 -8.24
CA ARG A 20 5.18 -0.62 -9.43
C ARG A 20 4.05 -1.38 -10.11
N TYR A 21 3.14 -1.97 -9.33
CA TYR A 21 2.04 -2.79 -9.84
C TYR A 21 0.71 -2.01 -9.94
N GLY A 22 0.77 -0.69 -9.85
CA GLY A 22 -0.37 0.19 -10.00
C GLY A 22 -0.99 0.63 -8.67
N GLY A 23 -1.75 1.72 -8.76
CA GLY A 23 -2.19 2.49 -7.61
C GLY A 23 -1.17 3.54 -7.19
N TYR A 24 -1.62 4.48 -6.37
CA TYR A 24 -0.77 5.50 -5.78
C TYR A 24 -1.14 5.73 -4.32
N ILE A 25 -0.17 6.18 -3.54
CA ILE A 25 -0.35 6.62 -2.17
C ILE A 25 -0.76 8.08 -2.21
N ASP A 26 -2.01 8.32 -1.81
CA ASP A 26 -2.60 9.65 -1.66
C ASP A 26 -2.21 10.21 -0.30
N PHE A 27 -1.45 11.31 -0.32
CA PHE A 27 -1.04 12.02 0.88
C PHE A 27 -1.95 13.23 1.11
N TYR A 28 -2.58 13.26 2.28
CA TYR A 28 -3.27 14.46 2.77
C TYR A 28 -2.97 14.69 4.24
N SER A 29 -2.97 15.95 4.64
CA SER A 29 -2.73 16.37 6.02
C SER A 29 -3.81 17.34 6.47
N ASP A 30 -4.30 17.18 7.70
CA ASP A 30 -5.22 18.10 8.36
C ASP A 30 -4.74 18.40 9.77
N GLU A 31 -4.64 19.69 10.13
CA GLU A 31 -4.11 20.35 11.35
C GLU A 31 -3.05 19.58 12.18
N ASP A 32 -3.35 18.38 12.68
CA ASP A 32 -2.51 17.55 13.56
C ASP A 32 -2.27 16.11 13.05
N SER A 33 -2.70 15.77 11.83
CA SER A 33 -2.67 14.40 11.30
C SER A 33 -2.25 14.33 9.84
N GLU A 34 -1.50 13.28 9.53
CA GLU A 34 -1.07 12.93 8.18
C GLU A 34 -1.67 11.57 7.83
N TYR A 35 -2.11 11.44 6.59
CA TYR A 35 -2.73 10.24 6.06
C TYR A 35 -2.05 9.84 4.75
N TYR A 36 -1.78 8.55 4.61
CA TYR A 36 -1.07 7.96 3.48
C TYR A 36 -1.89 6.76 2.98
N ASP A 37 -2.89 7.01 2.15
CA ASP A 37 -3.88 5.99 1.78
C ASP A 37 -3.63 5.48 0.35
N LEU A 38 -3.69 4.17 0.15
CA LEU A 38 -3.52 3.58 -1.18
C LEU A 38 -4.82 3.73 -1.99
N ARG A 39 -4.71 4.28 -3.20
CA ARG A 39 -5.82 4.49 -4.12
C ARG A 39 -5.53 3.95 -5.53
N THR A 40 -6.59 3.76 -6.32
CA THR A 40 -6.46 3.47 -7.76
C THR A 40 -6.17 4.74 -8.56
N HIS A 41 -5.34 4.60 -9.60
CA HIS A 41 -5.26 5.58 -10.68
C HIS A 41 -6.55 5.52 -11.53
N ASP A 42 -7.28 6.63 -11.60
CA ASP A 42 -8.32 6.83 -12.61
C ASP A 42 -7.72 7.69 -13.74
N PRO A 43 -7.54 7.15 -14.97
CA PRO A 43 -7.00 7.92 -16.08
C PRO A 43 -7.87 9.12 -16.49
N ASP A 44 -9.16 9.13 -16.13
CA ASP A 44 -10.08 10.23 -16.40
C ASP A 44 -10.30 11.14 -15.16
N ASP A 45 -9.60 10.87 -14.05
CA ASP A 45 -9.61 11.64 -12.78
C ASP A 45 -11.02 11.88 -12.19
N THR A 46 -12.00 11.03 -12.55
CA THR A 46 -13.38 11.20 -12.09
C THR A 46 -13.70 10.41 -10.83
N ARG A 47 -12.96 9.33 -10.55
CA ARG A 47 -13.17 8.41 -9.41
C ARG A 47 -11.89 7.66 -9.01
N SER A 48 -11.10 8.23 -8.10
CA SER A 48 -10.10 7.43 -7.36
C SER A 48 -10.80 6.58 -6.29
N GLU A 49 -10.51 5.29 -6.24
CA GLU A 49 -11.07 4.38 -5.25
C GLU A 49 -10.06 4.14 -4.13
N LEU A 50 -10.50 4.26 -2.87
CA LEU A 50 -9.71 3.86 -1.71
C LEU A 50 -9.52 2.33 -1.70
N ILE A 51 -8.28 1.88 -1.78
CA ILE A 51 -7.90 0.47 -1.71
C ILE A 51 -7.59 0.06 -0.27
N ALA A 52 -6.83 0.88 0.46
CA ALA A 52 -6.44 0.58 1.83
C ALA A 52 -5.94 1.83 2.56
N CYS A 53 -6.07 1.82 3.89
CA CYS A 53 -5.49 2.83 4.76
C CYS A 53 -4.08 2.47 5.22
N ASP A 54 -3.29 3.48 5.59
CA ASP A 54 -2.00 3.29 6.24
C ASP A 54 -2.13 2.43 7.51
N GLY A 55 -1.18 1.51 7.72
CA GLY A 55 -1.13 0.67 8.91
C GLY A 55 -2.11 -0.53 8.92
N GLU A 56 -2.79 -0.81 7.80
CA GLU A 56 -3.60 -2.03 7.67
C GLU A 56 -2.76 -3.31 7.75
N ASN A 57 -3.40 -4.40 8.19
CA ASN A 57 -2.75 -5.69 8.34
C ASN A 57 -3.03 -6.60 7.15
N TYR A 58 -1.98 -7.27 6.67
CA TYR A 58 -2.06 -8.12 5.50
C TYR A 58 -1.58 -9.53 5.80
N CYS A 59 -2.18 -10.49 5.11
CA CYS A 59 -1.60 -11.82 4.96
C CYS A 59 -0.71 -11.88 3.73
N ILE A 60 0.49 -12.43 3.87
CA ILE A 60 1.32 -12.81 2.73
C ILE A 60 0.74 -14.09 2.11
N LEU A 61 0.28 -13.98 0.87
CA LEU A 61 -0.22 -15.11 0.09
C LEU A 61 0.91 -15.82 -0.67
N ALA A 62 1.83 -15.04 -1.23
CA ALA A 62 3.02 -15.52 -1.93
C ALA A 62 4.10 -14.44 -1.94
N LYS A 63 5.35 -14.88 -2.05
CA LYS A 63 6.55 -14.03 -2.14
C LYS A 63 7.56 -14.70 -3.05
N ASP A 64 8.05 -13.98 -4.04
CA ASP A 64 9.14 -14.38 -4.93
C ASP A 64 10.23 -13.30 -4.98
N GLU A 65 11.17 -13.40 -5.91
CA GLU A 65 12.30 -12.46 -6.04
C GLU A 65 11.88 -11.08 -6.55
N GLU A 66 10.70 -10.96 -7.17
CA GLU A 66 10.23 -9.71 -7.80
C GLU A 66 9.09 -9.06 -7.04
N ARG A 67 8.25 -9.85 -6.36
CA ARG A 67 7.01 -9.36 -5.77
C ARG A 67 6.53 -10.12 -4.54
N VAL A 68 5.65 -9.45 -3.81
CA VAL A 68 4.87 -9.99 -2.70
C VAL A 68 3.39 -9.77 -2.96
N ILE A 69 2.60 -10.82 -2.79
CA ILE A 69 1.15 -10.79 -2.92
C ILE A 69 0.56 -10.73 -1.52
N LEU A 70 -0.18 -9.66 -1.24
CA LEU A 70 -0.73 -9.35 0.06
C LEU A 70 -2.25 -9.30 0.01
N ARG A 71 -2.93 -9.85 1.02
CA ARG A 71 -4.38 -9.72 1.18
C ARG A 71 -4.71 -8.97 2.47
N SER A 72 -5.42 -7.85 2.34
CA SER A 72 -5.91 -7.05 3.47
C SER A 72 -6.82 -7.90 4.34
N LEU A 73 -6.65 -7.80 5.66
CA LEU A 73 -7.47 -8.47 6.65
C LEU A 73 -8.77 -7.70 6.94
N GLU A 74 -8.79 -6.41 6.60
CA GLU A 74 -9.85 -5.46 6.89
C GLU A 74 -10.93 -5.52 5.80
N ASN A 75 -10.52 -5.53 4.53
CA ASN A 75 -11.44 -5.47 3.39
C ASN A 75 -11.31 -6.64 2.40
N GLY A 76 -10.33 -7.53 2.59
CA GLY A 76 -10.12 -8.72 1.74
C GLY A 76 -9.53 -8.45 0.36
N ARG A 77 -9.22 -7.19 0.03
CA ARG A 77 -8.58 -6.81 -1.23
C ARG A 77 -7.17 -7.37 -1.29
N THR A 78 -6.71 -7.62 -2.52
CA THR A 78 -5.36 -8.12 -2.77
C THR A 78 -4.55 -7.01 -3.43
N ILE A 79 -3.38 -6.72 -2.87
CA ILE A 79 -2.41 -5.76 -3.43
C ILE A 79 -1.11 -6.49 -3.76
N PHE A 80 -0.33 -5.87 -4.65
CA PHE A 80 0.96 -6.37 -5.09
C PHE A 80 2.00 -5.30 -4.82
N LEU A 81 3.06 -5.67 -4.11
CA LEU A 81 4.24 -4.84 -3.94
C LEU A 81 5.40 -5.53 -4.63
N SER A 82 6.31 -4.76 -5.21
CA SER A 82 7.64 -5.28 -5.52
C SER A 82 8.34 -5.71 -4.24
N LEU A 83 9.36 -6.55 -4.38
CA LEU A 83 10.14 -6.97 -3.23
C LEU A 83 10.75 -5.78 -2.49
N ASP A 84 11.21 -4.75 -3.22
CA ASP A 84 11.80 -3.54 -2.65
C ASP A 84 10.74 -2.70 -1.90
N GLU A 85 9.59 -2.43 -2.52
CA GLU A 85 8.48 -1.71 -1.88
C GLU A 85 7.99 -2.44 -0.62
N PHE A 86 7.92 -3.78 -0.67
CA PHE A 86 7.56 -4.58 0.50
C PHE A 86 8.58 -4.43 1.63
N ASN A 87 9.88 -4.45 1.32
CA ASN A 87 10.93 -4.33 2.34
C ASN A 87 10.96 -2.94 2.98
N ILE A 88 10.51 -1.90 2.27
CA ILE A 88 10.33 -0.55 2.80
C ILE A 88 9.09 -0.50 3.70
N ALA A 89 7.97 -1.00 3.21
CA ALA A 89 6.66 -0.76 3.83
C ALA A 89 6.36 -1.66 5.03
N VAL A 90 7.05 -2.80 5.18
CA VAL A 90 6.67 -3.81 6.17
C VAL A 90 7.54 -3.81 7.41
N PHE A 91 6.85 -3.70 8.54
CA PHE A 91 7.41 -3.93 9.86
C PHE A 91 6.99 -5.30 10.42
N ARG A 92 7.91 -5.95 11.13
CA ARG A 92 7.73 -7.29 11.71
C ARG A 92 7.93 -7.27 13.21
#